data_AF-A0A7J8SW72-F1
#
_entry.id   AF-A0A7J8SW72-F1
#
_cell.length_a   1.000
_cell.length_b   1.000
_cell.length_c   1.000
_cell.angle_alpha   90.00
_cell.angle_beta   90.00
_cell.angle_gamma   90.00
#
_symmetry.space_group_name_H-M   'P 1'
#
loop_
_entity.id
_entity.type
_entity.pdbx_description
1 polymer ?
#
loop_
_entity_poly.entity_id
_entity_poly.type
_entity_poly.pdbx_seq_one_letter_code
_entity_poly.pdbx_strand_id
1 'polypeptide(L)'
;TLAFIDIFVEENKREEDQQGETVWLFQEEGKSEPNMVADNGDEPDDDNNKLTLHVPETSHQISTDSWFQAGFVLTTGINSVFVLGYSGTIMVPLGWVGGVVGLLLATAISLYANMLVAKLHEFDGKRHIRYRDLAGQIYGREAYYITWALQYVNLFMINIGYLILGGSALKFDNVGHHLSRVNQLSLICSPDVRLNAPPRDYTIHWTSTTSRIFSTIGASANLVFAFNTGMLPEIQATVRQPAVKNMLKALYFQFSVGVVPMYAVTFIGYWAYGSSTATYLLNSATGPLWVKASANISAFLQSVIALHIFASPAYEYLDTKFGITGSALKLKNIAFRILARGSYLTISTLVSAMLPFLGDFESLTGALSTFPLTFILANHMFLVAKKNKLSSLQQSWHWLNVGFFALMSVAATVTDEDEGVADIEITNSGLLRDVHALR
;
A
#
# COMPACT_ATOMS: atom_id res chain seq x y z
N THR A 1 10.04 -5.14 19.91
CA THR A 1 9.10 -4.86 18.80
C THR A 1 8.44 -6.12 18.27
N LEU A 2 9.17 -7.17 17.88
CA LEU A 2 8.57 -8.51 17.62
C LEU A 2 7.83 -9.06 18.85
N ALA A 3 8.40 -8.91 20.04
CA ALA A 3 7.71 -9.24 21.30
C ALA A 3 6.47 -8.36 21.60
N PHE A 4 6.37 -7.14 21.04
CA PHE A 4 5.22 -6.25 21.27
C PHE A 4 4.06 -6.59 20.33
N ILE A 5 4.38 -7.09 19.13
CA ILE A 5 3.40 -7.64 18.18
C ILE A 5 2.93 -9.02 18.66
N ASP A 6 3.81 -9.87 19.18
CA ASP A 6 3.42 -11.14 19.79
C ASP A 6 2.60 -10.93 21.07
N ILE A 7 2.95 -9.97 21.95
CA ILE A 7 2.15 -9.62 23.14
C ILE A 7 0.79 -9.05 22.74
N PHE A 8 0.69 -8.19 21.73
CA PHE A 8 -0.60 -7.65 21.25
C PHE A 8 -1.49 -8.74 20.61
N VAL A 9 -0.89 -9.73 19.96
CA VAL A 9 -1.61 -10.90 19.40
C VAL A 9 -2.03 -11.87 20.52
N GLU A 10 -1.24 -12.00 21.59
CA GLU A 10 -1.48 -12.94 22.70
C GLU A 10 -2.39 -12.36 23.80
N GLU A 11 -2.47 -11.04 23.91
CA GLU A 11 -3.39 -10.32 24.82
C GLU A 11 -4.83 -10.31 24.26
N ASN A 12 -5.00 -10.18 22.94
CA ASN A 12 -6.30 -10.41 22.26
C ASN A 12 -6.81 -11.84 22.41
N LYS A 13 -5.90 -12.83 22.49
CA LYS A 13 -6.25 -14.24 22.68
C LYS A 13 -6.77 -14.54 24.09
N ARG A 14 -6.33 -13.75 25.09
CA ARG A 14 -6.79 -13.86 26.49
C ARG A 14 -8.15 -13.20 26.71
N GLU A 15 -8.48 -12.15 25.96
CA GLU A 15 -9.83 -11.56 25.96
C GLU A 15 -10.86 -12.50 25.28
N GLU A 16 -10.44 -13.30 24.28
CA GLU A 16 -11.26 -14.36 23.66
C GLU A 16 -11.62 -15.51 24.63
N ASP A 17 -10.69 -15.94 25.50
CA ASP A 17 -10.97 -17.01 26.48
C ASP A 17 -12.00 -16.56 27.54
N GLN A 18 -11.95 -15.29 27.97
CA GLN A 18 -12.92 -14.73 28.92
C GLN A 18 -14.30 -14.46 28.29
N GLN A 19 -14.36 -14.04 27.02
CA GLN A 19 -15.63 -13.89 26.31
C GLN A 19 -16.23 -15.24 25.91
N GLY A 20 -15.40 -16.22 25.56
CA GLY A 20 -15.81 -17.61 25.31
C GLY A 20 -16.52 -18.21 26.52
N GLU A 21 -15.96 -18.12 27.72
CA GLU A 21 -16.60 -18.61 28.95
C GLU A 21 -17.93 -17.93 29.28
N THR A 22 -18.05 -16.62 29.04
CA THR A 22 -19.33 -15.92 29.25
C THR A 22 -20.41 -16.33 28.26
N VAL A 23 -20.06 -16.68 27.01
CA VAL A 23 -21.03 -17.14 26.00
C VAL A 23 -21.53 -18.57 26.30
N TRP A 24 -20.69 -19.44 26.87
CA TRP A 24 -21.11 -20.77 27.29
C TRP A 24 -22.07 -20.75 28.50
N LEU A 25 -21.90 -19.81 29.43
CA LEU A 25 -22.78 -19.68 30.61
C LEU A 25 -24.21 -19.23 30.29
N PHE A 26 -24.44 -18.52 29.16
CA PHE A 26 -25.80 -18.12 28.75
C PHE A 26 -26.52 -19.16 27.88
N GLN A 27 -25.84 -20.26 27.50
CA GLN A 27 -26.38 -21.25 26.56
C GLN A 27 -26.84 -22.57 27.24
N GLU A 28 -26.47 -22.80 28.50
CA GLU A 28 -26.87 -23.99 29.27
C GLU A 28 -28.26 -23.92 29.95
N GLU A 29 -28.89 -22.74 30.08
CA GLU A 29 -30.17 -22.61 30.80
C GLU A 29 -31.42 -23.10 30.05
N GLY A 30 -31.28 -23.71 28.88
CA GLY A 30 -32.44 -24.05 28.05
C GLY A 30 -32.28 -25.30 27.22
N LYS A 31 -32.35 -26.49 27.85
CA LYS A 31 -33.06 -27.68 27.30
C LYS A 31 -33.03 -28.88 28.25
N SER A 32 -34.23 -29.30 28.63
CA SER A 32 -34.58 -30.56 29.28
C SER A 32 -34.39 -31.77 28.34
N GLU A 33 -33.77 -32.83 28.86
CA GLU A 33 -33.85 -34.22 28.39
C GLU A 33 -35.32 -34.74 28.38
N PRO A 34 -35.73 -35.83 27.65
CA PRO A 34 -34.99 -37.11 27.63
C PRO A 34 -35.15 -38.09 26.41
N ASN A 35 -34.37 -39.18 26.54
CA ASN A 35 -34.62 -40.58 26.17
C ASN A 35 -34.12 -41.18 24.83
N MET A 36 -33.28 -42.21 25.03
CA MET A 36 -32.74 -43.15 24.05
C MET A 36 -33.73 -44.27 23.68
N VAL A 37 -33.77 -44.64 22.40
CA VAL A 37 -34.14 -46.00 21.91
C VAL A 37 -33.31 -46.28 20.65
N ALA A 38 -32.73 -47.47 20.55
CA ALA A 38 -32.05 -48.03 19.37
C ALA A 38 -33.00 -48.95 18.59
N ASP A 39 -32.89 -49.00 17.25
CA ASP A 39 -32.71 -50.22 16.42
C ASP A 39 -33.25 -50.10 14.95
N ASN A 40 -32.39 -50.50 14.00
CA ASN A 40 -32.52 -51.05 12.62
C ASN A 40 -33.55 -50.56 11.56
N GLY A 41 -33.07 -50.37 10.31
CA GLY A 41 -33.86 -50.46 9.06
C GLY A 41 -33.25 -49.75 7.83
N ASP A 42 -33.14 -50.46 6.71
CA ASP A 42 -32.55 -50.06 5.40
C ASP A 42 -33.43 -49.12 4.52
N GLU A 43 -32.75 -48.26 3.73
CA GLU A 43 -33.11 -47.50 2.48
C GLU A 43 -34.20 -46.38 2.47
N PRO A 44 -34.19 -45.41 1.50
CA PRO A 44 -33.10 -44.75 0.74
C PRO A 44 -33.23 -43.19 0.67
N ASP A 45 -32.17 -42.54 0.15
CA ASP A 45 -32.06 -41.17 -0.42
C ASP A 45 -32.94 -40.02 0.11
N ASP A 46 -32.33 -39.10 0.90
CA ASP A 46 -32.72 -37.69 0.90
C ASP A 46 -31.47 -36.79 0.83
N ASP A 47 -31.30 -36.21 -0.36
CA ASP A 47 -30.21 -35.37 -0.82
C ASP A 47 -30.31 -33.97 -0.20
N ASN A 48 -30.14 -33.87 1.12
CA ASN A 48 -30.05 -32.59 1.82
C ASN A 48 -28.60 -32.14 1.91
N ASN A 49 -28.16 -31.61 0.77
CA ASN A 49 -26.91 -30.90 0.53
C ASN A 49 -26.73 -29.73 1.51
N LYS A 50 -26.27 -30.03 2.73
CA LYS A 50 -25.50 -29.07 3.54
C LYS A 50 -24.22 -28.83 2.75
N LEU A 51 -24.21 -27.79 1.90
CA LEU A 51 -23.01 -27.23 1.32
C LEU A 51 -22.08 -26.80 2.46
N THR A 52 -21.24 -27.72 2.91
CA THR A 52 -20.03 -27.44 3.65
C THR A 52 -19.15 -26.64 2.70
N LEU A 53 -19.24 -25.32 2.82
CA LEU A 53 -18.46 -24.35 2.09
C LEU A 53 -16.97 -24.63 2.37
N HIS A 54 -16.30 -25.32 1.44
CA HIS A 54 -14.86 -25.56 1.54
C HIS A 54 -14.15 -24.24 1.26
N VAL A 55 -13.94 -23.44 2.30
CA VAL A 55 -13.11 -22.24 2.24
C VAL A 55 -11.66 -22.72 2.16
N PRO A 56 -10.85 -22.29 1.17
CA PRO A 56 -9.43 -22.60 1.18
C PRO A 56 -8.80 -22.02 2.45
N GLU A 57 -8.04 -22.84 3.18
CA GLU A 57 -7.38 -22.45 4.43
C GLU A 57 -6.46 -21.23 4.19
N THR A 58 -6.92 -20.05 4.59
CA THR A 58 -6.07 -18.88 4.78
C THR A 58 -5.85 -18.69 6.26
N SER A 59 -4.62 -18.41 6.70
CA SER A 59 -4.27 -18.27 8.12
C SER A 59 -4.92 -17.07 8.82
N HIS A 60 -5.66 -16.22 8.09
CA HIS A 60 -6.38 -15.06 8.62
C HIS A 60 -7.77 -15.47 9.13
N GLN A 61 -8.11 -15.07 10.37
CA GLN A 61 -9.49 -15.13 10.87
C GLN A 61 -10.38 -14.30 9.93
N ILE A 62 -11.28 -14.96 9.21
CA ILE A 62 -12.21 -14.29 8.32
C ILE A 62 -13.32 -13.67 9.18
N SER A 63 -13.68 -12.41 8.90
CA SER A 63 -14.93 -11.75 9.33
C SER A 63 -15.08 -11.24 10.78
N THR A 64 -14.00 -10.98 11.50
CA THR A 64 -14.08 -10.38 12.85
C THR A 64 -13.90 -8.85 12.86
N ASP A 65 -13.12 -8.31 11.93
CA ASP A 65 -12.68 -6.90 12.00
C ASP A 65 -13.82 -5.89 11.84
N SER A 66 -13.77 -4.83 12.64
CA SER A 66 -14.69 -3.70 12.53
C SER A 66 -14.40 -2.84 11.29
N TRP A 67 -15.44 -2.18 10.75
CA TRP A 67 -15.27 -1.26 9.62
C TRP A 67 -14.32 -0.08 9.95
N PHE A 68 -14.28 0.33 11.22
CA PHE A 68 -13.42 1.43 11.66
C PHE A 68 -11.95 1.01 11.70
N GLN A 69 -11.67 -0.20 12.18
CA GLN A 69 -10.32 -0.78 12.17
C GLN A 69 -9.81 -0.93 10.73
N ALA A 70 -10.63 -1.46 9.82
CA ALA A 70 -10.27 -1.53 8.40
C ALA A 70 -10.03 -0.13 7.79
N GLY A 71 -10.89 0.85 8.11
CA GLY A 71 -10.72 2.24 7.68
C GLY A 71 -9.45 2.88 8.22
N PHE A 72 -9.07 2.57 9.45
CA PHE A 72 -7.83 3.04 10.07
C PHE A 72 -6.61 2.41 9.39
N VAL A 73 -6.61 1.10 9.17
CA VAL A 73 -5.53 0.39 8.44
C VAL A 73 -5.35 0.98 7.04
N LEU A 74 -6.44 1.17 6.30
CA LEU A 74 -6.40 1.80 4.97
C LEU A 74 -5.87 3.24 5.01
N THR A 75 -6.26 4.00 6.03
CA THR A 75 -5.76 5.37 6.26
C THR A 75 -4.27 5.39 6.55
N THR A 76 -3.77 4.47 7.38
CA THR A 76 -2.34 4.35 7.67
C THR A 76 -1.52 3.93 6.45
N GLY A 77 -2.12 3.21 5.50
CA GLY A 77 -1.48 2.87 4.23
C GLY A 77 -1.20 4.09 3.34
N ILE A 78 -2.18 5.00 3.21
CA ILE A 78 -2.00 6.26 2.46
C ILE A 78 -1.05 7.21 3.21
N ASN A 79 -1.17 7.30 4.54
CA ASN A 79 -0.31 8.17 5.37
C ASN A 79 1.01 7.49 5.74
N SER A 80 1.64 6.84 4.75
CA SER A 80 2.92 6.19 4.90
C SER A 80 4.08 7.18 4.70
N VAL A 81 5.31 6.71 4.84
CA VAL A 81 6.52 7.52 4.63
C VAL A 81 6.62 8.11 3.21
N PHE A 82 5.90 7.53 2.22
CA PHE A 82 5.80 8.05 0.85
C PHE A 82 5.22 9.47 0.78
N VAL A 83 4.45 9.90 1.78
CA VAL A 83 3.94 11.27 1.85
C VAL A 83 5.06 12.33 1.88
N LEU A 84 6.25 11.96 2.37
CA LEU A 84 7.44 12.81 2.33
C LEU A 84 7.97 13.04 0.90
N GLY A 85 7.52 12.25 -0.08
CA GLY A 85 7.87 12.41 -1.49
C GLY A 85 6.95 13.36 -2.25
N TYR A 86 5.65 13.31 -1.98
CA TYR A 86 4.61 13.97 -2.79
C TYR A 86 4.77 15.49 -2.95
N SER A 87 5.39 16.17 -1.98
CA SER A 87 5.69 17.61 -2.13
C SER A 87 6.66 17.87 -3.28
N GLY A 88 7.68 17.03 -3.44
CA GLY A 88 8.66 17.10 -4.52
C GLY A 88 8.17 16.43 -5.80
N THR A 89 7.51 15.28 -5.69
CA THR A 89 7.20 14.42 -6.86
C THR A 89 5.89 14.79 -7.57
N ILE A 90 4.98 15.50 -6.88
CA ILE A 90 3.67 15.92 -7.44
C ILE A 90 3.58 17.44 -7.55
N MET A 91 3.88 18.18 -6.48
CA MET A 91 3.65 19.63 -6.47
C MET A 91 4.72 20.43 -7.24
N VAL A 92 5.99 19.98 -7.28
CA VAL A 92 7.03 20.70 -8.04
C VAL A 92 6.76 20.64 -9.55
N PRO A 93 6.44 19.47 -10.16
CA PRO A 93 6.13 19.43 -11.59
C PRO A 93 4.78 20.08 -11.94
N LEU A 94 3.73 19.88 -11.13
CA LEU A 94 2.38 20.35 -11.47
C LEU A 94 2.07 21.78 -11.00
N GLY A 95 2.88 22.31 -10.09
CA GLY A 95 2.62 23.56 -9.39
C GLY A 95 1.40 23.50 -8.48
N TRP A 96 1.01 24.65 -7.92
CA TRP A 96 -0.15 24.75 -7.01
C TRP A 96 -1.47 24.32 -7.66
N VAL A 97 -1.79 24.88 -8.82
CA VAL A 97 -3.09 24.63 -9.47
C VAL A 97 -3.17 23.18 -9.94
N GLY A 98 -2.16 22.70 -10.66
CA GLY A 98 -2.13 21.33 -11.17
C GLY A 98 -2.04 20.30 -10.05
N GLY A 99 -1.23 20.55 -9.02
CA GLY A 99 -1.06 19.65 -7.88
C GLY A 99 -2.32 19.52 -7.03
N VAL A 100 -2.97 20.64 -6.67
CA VAL A 100 -4.21 20.61 -5.87
C VAL A 100 -5.37 19.98 -6.64
N VAL A 101 -5.60 20.43 -7.89
CA VAL A 101 -6.67 19.85 -8.72
C VAL A 101 -6.38 18.38 -9.02
N GLY A 102 -5.12 18.05 -9.32
CA GLY A 102 -4.67 16.68 -9.56
C GLY A 102 -4.89 15.76 -8.37
N LEU A 103 -4.53 16.18 -7.16
CA LEU A 103 -4.74 15.40 -5.94
C LEU A 103 -6.22 15.17 -5.65
N LEU A 104 -7.06 16.19 -5.81
CA LEU A 104 -8.51 16.06 -5.63
C LEU A 104 -9.14 15.12 -6.66
N LEU A 105 -8.76 15.23 -7.93
CA LEU A 105 -9.22 14.34 -8.99
C LEU A 105 -8.72 12.90 -8.77
N ALA A 106 -7.44 12.72 -8.44
CA ALA A 106 -6.87 11.41 -8.14
C ALA A 106 -7.58 10.75 -6.96
N THR A 107 -7.95 11.52 -5.93
CA THR A 107 -8.73 11.05 -4.78
C THR A 107 -10.12 10.59 -5.19
N ALA A 108 -10.82 11.38 -6.01
CA ALA A 108 -12.16 11.03 -6.48
C ALA A 108 -12.17 9.79 -7.39
N ILE A 109 -11.24 9.72 -8.35
CA ILE A 109 -11.12 8.60 -9.29
C ILE A 109 -10.66 7.34 -8.54
N SER A 110 -9.73 7.46 -7.59
CA SER A 110 -9.26 6.33 -6.79
C SER A 110 -10.37 5.82 -5.87
N LEU A 111 -11.12 6.69 -5.21
CA LEU A 111 -12.30 6.27 -4.43
C LEU A 111 -13.28 5.50 -5.32
N TYR A 112 -13.55 6.00 -6.54
CA TYR A 112 -14.39 5.31 -7.51
C TYR A 112 -13.87 3.91 -7.84
N ALA A 113 -12.60 3.76 -8.22
CA ALA A 113 -11.97 2.49 -8.53
C ALA A 113 -12.02 1.51 -7.34
N ASN A 114 -11.68 1.97 -6.14
CA ASN A 114 -11.75 1.18 -4.90
C ASN A 114 -13.17 0.70 -4.60
N MET A 115 -14.19 1.55 -4.81
CA MET A 115 -15.58 1.16 -4.64
C MET A 115 -16.02 0.08 -5.65
N LEU A 116 -15.48 0.08 -6.87
CA LEU A 116 -15.76 -0.97 -7.86
C LEU A 116 -15.22 -2.31 -7.38
N VAL A 117 -13.95 -2.35 -6.97
CA VAL A 117 -13.32 -3.56 -6.42
C VAL A 117 -14.10 -4.06 -5.20
N ALA A 118 -14.42 -3.16 -4.28
CA ALA A 118 -15.12 -3.54 -3.06
C ALA A 118 -16.51 -4.13 -3.32
N LYS A 119 -17.21 -3.66 -4.36
CA LYS A 119 -18.52 -4.19 -4.78
C LYS A 119 -18.45 -5.52 -5.50
N LEU A 120 -17.27 -5.94 -5.96
CA LEU A 120 -17.06 -7.23 -6.62
C LEU A 120 -16.64 -8.34 -5.65
N HIS A 121 -16.33 -8.00 -4.39
CA HIS A 121 -15.95 -8.96 -3.34
C HIS A 121 -16.99 -10.06 -3.09
N GLU A 122 -18.26 -9.76 -3.36
CA GLU A 122 -19.38 -10.70 -3.35
C GLU A 122 -19.92 -10.82 -4.78
N PHE A 123 -19.43 -11.82 -5.52
CA PHE A 123 -19.90 -12.14 -6.87
C PHE A 123 -20.53 -13.54 -6.87
N ASP A 124 -21.69 -13.68 -7.52
CA ASP A 124 -22.45 -14.94 -7.61
C ASP A 124 -22.79 -15.61 -6.26
N GLY A 125 -23.03 -14.80 -5.23
CA GLY A 125 -23.40 -15.28 -3.89
C GLY A 125 -22.25 -15.92 -3.09
N LYS A 126 -21.03 -15.95 -3.63
CA LYS A 126 -19.83 -16.43 -2.94
C LYS A 126 -18.91 -15.25 -2.59
N ARG A 127 -18.26 -15.35 -1.44
CA ARG A 127 -17.25 -14.37 -0.99
C ARG A 127 -15.89 -14.78 -1.54
N HIS A 128 -15.29 -13.92 -2.36
CA HIS A 128 -13.93 -14.15 -2.86
C HIS A 128 -12.96 -13.40 -1.96
N ILE A 129 -12.00 -14.13 -1.40
CA ILE A 129 -11.06 -13.60 -0.41
C ILE A 129 -9.91 -12.84 -1.08
N ARG A 130 -9.54 -13.22 -2.31
CA ARG A 130 -8.37 -12.66 -3.01
C ARG A 130 -8.73 -12.15 -4.40
N TYR A 131 -8.07 -11.07 -4.82
CA TYR A 131 -8.29 -10.41 -6.11
C TYR A 131 -8.13 -11.37 -7.30
N ARG A 132 -7.14 -12.27 -7.21
CA ARG A 132 -6.87 -13.32 -8.20
C ARG A 132 -8.00 -14.34 -8.36
N ASP A 133 -8.66 -14.73 -7.26
CA ASP A 133 -9.69 -15.77 -7.27
C ASP A 133 -10.95 -15.26 -7.98
N LEU A 134 -11.27 -13.98 -7.74
CA LEU A 134 -12.35 -13.28 -8.41
C LEU A 134 -12.07 -13.13 -9.92
N ALA A 135 -10.84 -12.76 -10.31
CA ALA A 135 -10.45 -12.68 -11.71
C ALA A 135 -10.49 -14.05 -12.41
N GLY A 136 -10.08 -15.10 -11.70
CA GLY A 136 -10.14 -16.47 -12.16
C GLY A 136 -11.55 -16.95 -12.47
N GLN A 137 -12.56 -16.55 -11.69
CA GLN A 137 -13.95 -16.92 -11.96
C GLN A 137 -14.59 -16.13 -13.09
N ILE A 138 -14.24 -14.85 -13.27
CA ILE A 138 -14.85 -14.00 -14.29
C ILE A 138 -14.25 -14.27 -15.68
N TYR A 139 -12.94 -14.49 -15.77
CA TYR A 139 -12.20 -14.57 -17.03
C TYR A 139 -11.55 -15.94 -17.29
N GLY A 140 -11.47 -16.82 -16.29
CA GLY A 140 -10.78 -18.10 -16.38
C GLY A 140 -9.34 -18.08 -15.86
N ARG A 141 -8.64 -19.20 -16.05
CA ARG A 141 -7.36 -19.51 -15.40
C ARG A 141 -6.21 -18.58 -15.82
N GLU A 142 -6.22 -18.06 -17.04
CA GLU A 142 -5.19 -17.14 -17.54
C GLU A 142 -5.21 -15.79 -16.79
N ALA A 143 -6.40 -15.23 -16.57
CA ALA A 143 -6.56 -13.97 -15.86
C ALA A 143 -6.24 -14.06 -14.37
N TYR A 144 -6.41 -15.25 -13.77
CA TYR A 144 -5.93 -15.53 -12.42
C TYR A 144 -4.42 -15.27 -12.31
N TYR A 145 -3.62 -15.84 -13.22
CA TYR A 145 -2.16 -15.69 -13.18
C TYR A 145 -1.70 -14.27 -13.52
N ILE A 146 -2.39 -13.58 -14.43
CA ILE A 146 -2.08 -12.18 -14.77
C ILE A 146 -2.35 -11.27 -13.57
N THR A 147 -3.54 -11.38 -12.97
CA THR A 147 -3.92 -10.57 -11.79
C THR A 147 -3.00 -10.86 -10.62
N TRP A 148 -2.65 -12.14 -10.44
CA TRP A 148 -1.65 -12.57 -9.47
C TRP A 148 -0.30 -11.88 -9.73
N ALA A 149 0.25 -11.98 -10.95
CA ALA A 149 1.53 -11.37 -11.27
C ALA A 149 1.54 -9.85 -11.03
N LEU A 150 0.51 -9.14 -11.50
CA LEU A 150 0.38 -7.69 -11.32
C LEU A 150 0.31 -7.30 -9.84
N GLN A 151 -0.42 -8.05 -9.02
CA GLN A 151 -0.51 -7.77 -7.59
C GLN A 151 0.83 -8.00 -6.88
N TYR A 152 1.55 -9.07 -7.20
CA TYR A 152 2.88 -9.33 -6.61
C TYR A 152 3.93 -8.33 -7.05
N VAL A 153 3.92 -7.94 -8.33
CA VAL A 153 4.80 -6.88 -8.84
C VAL A 153 4.53 -5.58 -8.08
N ASN A 154 3.26 -5.19 -7.92
CA ASN A 154 2.87 -4.01 -7.15
C ASN A 154 3.40 -4.06 -5.70
N LEU A 155 3.12 -5.16 -4.97
CA LEU A 155 3.57 -5.31 -3.58
C LEU A 155 5.11 -5.32 -3.46
N PHE A 156 5.80 -5.95 -4.41
CA PHE A 156 7.26 -5.97 -4.45
C PHE A 156 7.86 -4.59 -4.72
N MET A 157 7.29 -3.83 -5.67
CA MET A 157 7.73 -2.45 -5.95
C MET A 157 7.48 -1.55 -4.74
N ILE A 158 6.31 -1.61 -4.11
CA ILE A 158 6.04 -0.84 -2.87
C ILE A 158 7.09 -1.15 -1.79
N ASN A 159 7.47 -2.42 -1.61
CA ASN A 159 8.50 -2.80 -0.64
C ASN A 159 9.88 -2.23 -0.98
N ILE A 160 10.26 -2.18 -2.26
CA ILE A 160 11.49 -1.50 -2.69
C ILE A 160 11.42 -0.01 -2.34
N GLY A 161 10.29 0.66 -2.58
CA GLY A 161 10.12 2.07 -2.24
C GLY A 161 10.31 2.35 -0.75
N TYR A 162 9.80 1.47 0.12
CA TYR A 162 10.05 1.56 1.57
C TYR A 162 11.53 1.38 1.93
N LEU A 163 12.29 0.55 1.21
CA LEU A 163 13.74 0.41 1.40
C LEU A 163 14.49 1.66 0.97
N ILE A 164 14.14 2.27 -0.18
CA ILE A 164 14.73 3.52 -0.66
C ILE A 164 14.48 4.65 0.36
N LEU A 165 13.25 4.77 0.86
CA LEU A 165 12.88 5.74 1.89
C LEU A 165 13.58 5.49 3.23
N GLY A 166 13.61 4.24 3.69
CA GLY A 166 14.33 3.86 4.90
C GLY A 166 15.83 4.16 4.80
N GLY A 167 16.45 3.87 3.65
CA GLY A 167 17.85 4.22 3.38
C GLY A 167 18.07 5.74 3.34
N SER A 168 17.14 6.50 2.77
CA SER A 168 17.21 7.97 2.72
C SER A 168 17.09 8.59 4.12
N ALA A 169 16.25 8.03 4.97
CA ALA A 169 16.13 8.43 6.37
C ALA A 169 17.42 8.13 7.18
N LEU A 170 18.10 7.02 6.89
CA LEU A 170 19.37 6.65 7.54
C LEU A 170 20.56 7.51 7.09
N LYS A 171 20.53 8.07 5.88
CA LYS A 171 21.59 8.96 5.37
C LYS A 171 21.69 10.29 6.13
N PHE A 172 20.72 10.61 6.98
CA PHE A 172 20.82 11.77 7.86
C PHE A 172 21.98 11.60 8.85
N ASP A 173 23.07 12.33 8.56
CA ASP A 173 24.39 12.33 9.21
C ASP A 173 24.44 11.69 10.62
N ASN A 174 25.07 10.51 10.67
CA ASN A 174 25.52 9.79 11.86
C ASN A 174 24.67 10.00 13.12
N VAL A 175 23.55 9.27 13.18
CA VAL A 175 22.73 9.04 14.38
C VAL A 175 23.59 8.80 15.64
N GLY A 176 24.78 8.20 15.51
CA GLY A 176 25.73 7.97 16.62
C GLY A 176 26.54 9.20 17.08
N HIS A 177 26.91 10.14 16.21
CA HIS A 177 27.75 11.30 16.58
C HIS A 177 26.96 12.48 17.17
N HIS A 178 25.65 12.54 16.91
CA HIS A 178 24.78 13.57 17.46
C HIS A 178 24.04 13.12 18.72
N LEU A 179 23.78 11.82 18.92
CA LEU A 179 23.21 11.31 20.18
C LEU A 179 24.08 11.64 21.40
N SER A 180 25.40 11.66 21.23
CA SER A 180 26.36 12.04 22.29
C SER A 180 26.38 13.56 22.59
N ARG A 181 25.80 14.40 21.73
CA ARG A 181 25.64 15.85 21.94
C ARG A 181 24.24 16.27 22.41
N VAL A 182 23.28 15.35 22.49
CA VAL A 182 21.93 15.63 23.02
C VAL A 182 21.98 16.00 24.52
N ASN A 183 23.09 15.68 25.19
CA ASN A 183 23.34 16.13 26.57
C ASN A 183 23.78 17.60 26.70
N GLN A 184 23.92 18.35 25.60
CA GLN A 184 24.07 19.81 25.62
C GLN A 184 22.74 20.48 25.30
N LEU A 185 21.79 20.33 26.22
CA LEU A 185 20.49 21.00 26.19
C LEU A 185 20.65 22.47 26.61
N SER A 186 21.23 23.29 25.74
CA SER A 186 21.07 24.75 25.83
C SER A 186 21.42 25.40 24.49
N LEU A 187 20.43 25.66 23.64
CA LEU A 187 20.33 26.93 22.93
C LEU A 187 18.97 27.06 22.22
N ILE A 188 18.11 27.86 22.85
CA ILE A 188 17.35 28.95 22.23
C ILE A 188 16.55 28.58 20.97
N CYS A 189 15.27 28.35 21.19
CA CYS A 189 14.23 28.52 20.19
C CYS A 189 14.01 30.03 19.99
N SER A 190 14.69 30.65 19.01
CA SER A 190 14.36 32.01 18.57
C SER A 190 13.17 31.95 17.60
N PRO A 191 12.05 32.64 17.87
CA PRO A 191 10.91 32.76 16.95
C PRO A 191 11.24 33.50 15.64
N ASP A 192 12.41 34.15 15.55
CA ASP A 192 12.74 35.13 14.52
C ASP A 192 13.08 34.54 13.13
N VAL A 193 13.23 33.22 13.00
CA VAL A 193 13.58 32.60 11.69
C VAL A 193 12.37 32.46 10.75
N ARG A 194 11.14 32.67 11.22
CA ARG A 194 9.93 32.60 10.37
C ARG A 194 9.55 33.93 9.70
N LEU A 195 10.12 35.06 10.10
CA LEU A 195 9.74 36.38 9.58
C LEU A 195 10.66 36.92 8.48
N ASN A 196 11.84 36.33 8.28
CA ASN A 196 12.83 36.72 7.26
C ASN A 196 13.19 35.57 6.31
N ALA A 197 12.24 34.68 5.99
CA ALA A 197 12.47 33.68 4.97
C ALA A 197 12.58 34.37 3.59
N PRO A 198 13.60 34.05 2.77
CA PRO A 198 13.72 34.61 1.43
C PRO A 198 12.46 34.28 0.61
N PRO A 199 12.08 35.16 -0.34
CA PRO A 199 10.91 34.94 -1.18
C PRO A 199 10.98 33.56 -1.83
N ARG A 200 9.92 32.77 -1.66
CA ARG A 200 9.84 31.40 -2.19
C ARG A 200 9.49 31.46 -3.67
N ASP A 201 10.26 30.75 -4.46
CA ASP A 201 9.98 30.57 -5.87
C ASP A 201 9.03 29.38 -6.07
N TYR A 202 7.94 29.63 -6.78
CA TYR A 202 6.97 28.62 -7.23
C TYR A 202 6.95 28.52 -8.75
N THR A 203 7.86 29.19 -9.45
CA THR A 203 7.97 29.07 -10.89
C THR A 203 8.42 27.65 -11.22
N ILE A 204 7.73 27.06 -12.20
CA ILE A 204 8.02 25.71 -12.64
C ILE A 204 9.10 25.82 -13.71
N HIS A 205 10.28 25.29 -13.40
CA HIS A 205 11.45 25.37 -14.27
C HIS A 205 11.38 24.28 -15.33
N TRP A 206 10.91 24.64 -16.52
CA TRP A 206 10.89 23.75 -17.68
C TRP A 206 12.08 24.04 -18.60
N THR A 207 12.96 23.06 -18.79
CA THR A 207 14.10 23.22 -19.71
C THR A 207 13.67 23.05 -21.16
N SER A 208 12.65 22.23 -21.44
CA SER A 208 12.14 21.91 -22.79
C SER A 208 10.65 21.53 -22.76
N THR A 209 9.95 21.66 -23.90
CA THR A 209 8.56 21.20 -24.08
C THR A 209 8.41 19.70 -23.80
N THR A 210 9.40 18.89 -24.16
CA THR A 210 9.40 17.45 -23.90
C THR A 210 9.48 17.16 -22.41
N SER A 211 10.39 17.82 -21.70
CA SER A 211 10.52 17.72 -20.23
C SER A 211 9.21 18.12 -19.53
N ARG A 212 8.52 19.17 -20.00
CA ARG A 212 7.21 19.54 -19.46
C ARG A 212 6.18 18.41 -19.57
N ILE A 213 6.13 17.74 -20.72
CA ILE A 213 5.19 16.63 -20.94
C ILE A 213 5.57 15.44 -20.06
N PHE A 214 6.84 15.07 -20.02
CA PHE A 214 7.33 13.91 -19.28
C PHE A 214 7.13 14.07 -17.78
N SER A 215 7.54 15.20 -17.21
CA SER A 215 7.34 15.46 -15.78
C SER A 215 5.86 15.59 -15.41
N THR A 216 4.98 16.04 -16.32
CA THR A 216 3.53 16.05 -16.08
C THR A 216 2.94 14.64 -16.05
N ILE A 217 3.41 13.76 -16.94
CA ILE A 217 2.98 12.36 -17.00
C ILE A 217 3.50 11.61 -15.77
N GLY A 218 4.78 11.75 -15.43
CA GLY A 218 5.38 11.16 -14.22
C GLY A 218 4.67 11.62 -12.95
N ALA A 219 4.38 12.93 -12.81
CA ALA A 219 3.60 13.45 -11.69
C ALA A 219 2.16 12.90 -11.66
N SER A 220 1.56 12.62 -12.82
CA SER A 220 0.24 11.98 -12.90
C SER A 220 0.28 10.52 -12.45
N ALA A 221 1.38 9.81 -12.73
CA ALA A 221 1.62 8.48 -12.19
C ALA A 221 1.81 8.51 -10.67
N ASN A 222 2.54 9.50 -10.14
CA ASN A 222 2.73 9.73 -8.70
C ASN A 222 1.41 10.04 -7.98
N LEU A 223 0.54 10.86 -8.58
CA LEU A 223 -0.81 11.14 -8.08
C LEU A 223 -1.62 9.87 -7.87
N VAL A 224 -1.52 8.94 -8.81
CA VAL A 224 -2.26 7.67 -8.79
C VAL A 224 -1.61 6.67 -7.83
N PHE A 225 -0.27 6.63 -7.79
CA PHE A 225 0.50 5.84 -6.84
C PHE A 225 0.16 6.21 -5.39
N ALA A 226 -0.09 7.48 -5.08
CA ALA A 226 -0.46 7.94 -3.74
C ALA A 226 -1.72 7.26 -3.17
N PHE A 227 -2.60 6.75 -4.03
CA PHE A 227 -3.84 6.08 -3.65
C PHE A 227 -3.85 4.60 -4.03
N ASN A 228 -2.69 3.95 -4.02
CA ASN A 228 -2.54 2.54 -4.38
C ASN A 228 -3.41 1.61 -3.50
N THR A 229 -3.97 0.58 -4.14
CA THR A 229 -5.07 -0.24 -3.61
C THR A 229 -4.71 -1.73 -3.51
N GLY A 230 -3.43 -2.08 -3.73
CA GLY A 230 -2.97 -3.46 -3.89
C GLY A 230 -3.27 -4.44 -2.74
N MET A 231 -3.66 -3.96 -1.56
CA MET A 231 -4.06 -4.77 -0.39
C MET A 231 -5.55 -4.64 -0.03
N LEU A 232 -6.35 -3.87 -0.79
CA LEU A 232 -7.75 -3.65 -0.45
C LEU A 232 -8.55 -4.96 -0.34
N PRO A 233 -8.45 -5.91 -1.29
CA PRO A 233 -9.20 -7.17 -1.22
C PRO A 233 -8.83 -8.02 0.01
N GLU A 234 -7.56 -8.07 0.36
CA GLU A 234 -7.04 -8.79 1.54
C GLU A 234 -7.56 -8.16 2.83
N ILE A 235 -7.56 -6.82 2.94
CA ILE A 235 -8.16 -6.10 4.07
C ILE A 235 -9.68 -6.34 4.10
N GLN A 236 -10.34 -6.38 2.94
CA GLN A 236 -11.78 -6.62 2.87
C GLN A 236 -12.18 -8.03 3.27
N ALA A 237 -11.28 -9.01 3.12
CA ALA A 237 -11.53 -10.38 3.56
C ALA A 237 -11.65 -10.51 5.09
N THR A 238 -10.98 -9.65 5.87
CA THR A 238 -11.04 -9.71 7.34
C THR A 238 -12.25 -9.00 7.92
N VAL A 239 -12.83 -8.03 7.19
CA VAL A 239 -14.00 -7.24 7.64
C VAL A 239 -15.23 -8.12 7.90
N ARG A 240 -15.94 -7.84 9.00
CA ARG A 240 -17.19 -8.50 9.39
C ARG A 240 -18.34 -8.28 8.40
N GLN A 241 -19.26 -9.24 8.35
CA GLN A 241 -20.48 -9.14 7.53
C GLN A 241 -21.38 -7.97 7.99
N PRO A 242 -22.08 -7.25 7.08
CA PRO A 242 -21.99 -7.30 5.61
C PRO A 242 -20.69 -6.65 5.08
N ALA A 243 -19.81 -7.43 4.44
CA ALA A 243 -18.43 -7.03 4.14
C ALA A 243 -18.36 -5.84 3.18
N VAL A 244 -19.14 -5.85 2.10
CA VAL A 244 -19.16 -4.76 1.10
C VAL A 244 -19.61 -3.43 1.73
N LYS A 245 -20.70 -3.44 2.51
CA LYS A 245 -21.25 -2.21 3.12
C LYS A 245 -20.29 -1.64 4.16
N ASN A 246 -19.68 -2.51 4.97
CA ASN A 246 -18.70 -2.11 5.97
C ASN A 246 -17.42 -1.57 5.31
N MET A 247 -16.94 -2.21 4.24
CA MET A 247 -15.79 -1.73 3.47
C MET A 247 -16.06 -0.37 2.81
N LEU A 248 -17.26 -0.15 2.25
CA LEU A 248 -17.60 1.17 1.68
C LEU A 248 -17.56 2.29 2.73
N LYS A 249 -18.00 2.03 3.97
CA LYS A 249 -17.85 3.01 5.08
C LYS A 249 -16.38 3.29 5.40
N ALA A 250 -15.55 2.25 5.41
CA ALA A 250 -14.11 2.38 5.61
C ALA A 250 -13.45 3.22 4.50
N LEU A 251 -13.80 2.98 3.24
CA LEU A 251 -13.34 3.76 2.09
C LEU A 251 -13.78 5.22 2.18
N TYR A 252 -15.04 5.49 2.50
CA TYR A 252 -15.49 6.88 2.69
C TYR A 252 -14.73 7.58 3.80
N PHE A 253 -14.44 6.90 4.92
CA PHE A 253 -13.63 7.45 6.01
C PHE A 253 -12.19 7.76 5.54
N GLN A 254 -11.53 6.82 4.88
CA GLN A 254 -10.17 6.95 4.35
C GLN A 254 -10.05 8.12 3.36
N PHE A 255 -10.93 8.20 2.36
CA PHE A 255 -10.88 9.20 1.30
C PHE A 255 -11.47 10.56 1.69
N SER A 256 -12.01 10.71 2.92
CA SER A 256 -12.49 12.00 3.44
C SER A 256 -11.60 12.53 4.57
N VAL A 257 -11.64 11.88 5.73
CA VAL A 257 -10.87 12.27 6.92
C VAL A 257 -9.44 11.73 6.83
N GLY A 258 -9.29 10.51 6.33
CA GLY A 258 -7.98 9.84 6.27
C GLY A 258 -6.97 10.48 5.32
N VAL A 259 -7.42 11.19 4.28
CA VAL A 259 -6.52 11.85 3.30
C VAL A 259 -5.98 13.20 3.78
N VAL A 260 -6.61 13.79 4.80
CA VAL A 260 -6.28 15.13 5.29
C VAL A 260 -4.82 15.25 5.76
N PRO A 261 -4.24 14.31 6.54
CA PRO A 261 -2.86 14.42 6.97
C PRO A 261 -1.87 14.33 5.80
N MET A 262 -2.15 13.48 4.80
CA MET A 262 -1.38 13.40 3.56
C MET A 262 -1.35 14.76 2.86
N TYR A 263 -2.52 15.36 2.61
CA TYR A 263 -2.62 16.68 2.00
C TYR A 263 -1.93 17.76 2.82
N ALA A 264 -2.05 17.72 4.15
CA ALA A 264 -1.40 18.68 5.01
C ALA A 264 0.13 18.65 4.83
N VAL A 265 0.74 17.46 4.87
CA VAL A 265 2.19 17.33 4.67
C VAL A 265 2.59 17.73 3.25
N THR A 266 1.84 17.32 2.22
CA THR A 266 2.12 17.66 0.82
C THR A 266 2.04 19.17 0.55
N PHE A 267 0.97 19.83 1.02
CA PHE A 267 0.77 21.26 0.79
C PHE A 267 1.67 22.12 1.67
N ILE A 268 1.86 21.77 2.94
CA ILE A 268 2.77 22.52 3.83
C ILE A 268 4.21 22.35 3.37
N GLY A 269 4.61 21.15 2.92
CA GLY A 269 5.94 20.89 2.40
C GLY A 269 6.25 21.75 1.17
N TYR A 270 5.34 21.76 0.19
CA TYR A 270 5.49 22.60 -1.01
C TYR A 270 5.40 24.10 -0.70
N TRP A 271 4.52 24.51 0.21
CA TRP A 271 4.45 25.91 0.68
C TRP A 271 5.73 26.36 1.40
N ALA A 272 6.37 25.46 2.15
CA ALA A 272 7.57 25.77 2.90
C ALA A 272 8.82 25.88 2.02
N TYR A 273 8.93 25.07 0.96
CA TYR A 273 10.17 24.94 0.17
C TYR A 273 10.05 25.29 -1.31
N GLY A 274 8.84 25.42 -1.86
CA GLY A 274 8.59 25.82 -3.25
C GLY A 274 9.22 24.87 -4.27
N SER A 275 9.77 25.43 -5.35
CA SER A 275 10.45 24.68 -6.42
C SER A 275 11.74 23.98 -5.97
N SER A 276 12.30 24.33 -4.81
CA SER A 276 13.51 23.71 -4.24
C SER A 276 13.21 22.52 -3.31
N THR A 277 11.98 21.99 -3.35
CA THR A 277 11.58 20.83 -2.55
C THR A 277 12.26 19.57 -3.06
N ALA A 278 13.01 18.89 -2.20
CA ALA A 278 13.63 17.60 -2.53
C ALA A 278 12.57 16.50 -2.63
N THR A 279 12.87 15.43 -3.39
CA THR A 279 12.06 14.20 -3.47
C THR A 279 11.93 13.48 -2.13
N TYR A 280 12.78 13.78 -1.15
CA TYR A 280 12.56 13.42 0.25
C TYR A 280 12.49 14.71 1.07
N LEU A 281 11.28 15.09 1.51
CA LEU A 281 10.98 16.38 2.11
C LEU A 281 11.89 16.74 3.29
N LEU A 282 12.31 15.74 4.09
CA LEU A 282 13.18 15.96 5.25
C LEU A 282 14.60 16.42 4.87
N ASN A 283 15.03 16.24 3.62
CA ASN A 283 16.30 16.81 3.13
C ASN A 283 16.21 18.33 2.95
N SER A 284 15.05 18.86 2.57
CA SER A 284 14.81 20.30 2.47
C SER A 284 14.49 20.92 3.84
N ALA A 285 14.14 20.12 4.84
CA ALA A 285 13.74 20.60 6.16
C ALA A 285 14.82 21.50 6.79
N THR A 286 14.44 22.69 7.26
CA THR A 286 15.31 23.59 8.03
C THR A 286 14.74 23.72 9.45
N GLY A 287 15.55 23.41 10.47
CA GLY A 287 15.06 23.36 11.85
C GLY A 287 16.05 22.74 12.83
N PRO A 288 15.69 22.68 14.12
CA PRO A 288 16.55 22.10 15.16
C PRO A 288 16.93 20.66 14.84
N LEU A 289 18.19 20.32 15.12
CA LEU A 289 18.75 19.01 14.77
C LEU A 289 17.96 17.84 15.39
N TRP A 290 17.50 17.98 16.64
CA TRP A 290 16.73 16.94 17.32
C TRP A 290 15.38 16.66 16.64
N VAL A 291 14.72 17.69 16.09
CA VAL A 291 13.45 17.53 15.36
C VAL A 291 13.70 16.75 14.08
N LYS A 292 14.71 17.14 13.30
CA LYS A 292 15.08 16.42 12.07
C LYS A 292 15.51 14.99 12.35
N ALA A 293 16.29 14.76 13.40
CA ALA A 293 16.72 13.43 13.80
C ALA A 293 15.52 12.56 14.20
N SER A 294 14.60 13.10 15.02
CA SER A 294 13.38 12.39 15.43
C SER A 294 12.50 12.03 14.23
N ALA A 295 12.31 12.96 13.28
CA ALA A 295 11.51 12.73 12.09
C ALA A 295 12.12 11.64 11.19
N ASN A 296 13.44 11.65 10.99
CA ASN A 296 14.12 10.59 10.22
C ASN A 296 14.07 9.24 10.92
N ILE A 297 14.24 9.17 12.25
CA ILE A 297 14.11 7.90 13.00
C ILE A 297 12.68 7.38 12.90
N SER A 298 11.66 8.23 13.06
CA SER A 298 10.25 7.85 12.89
C SER A 298 9.96 7.36 11.47
N ALA A 299 10.45 8.06 10.44
CA ALA A 299 10.32 7.66 9.05
C ALA A 299 10.98 6.29 8.80
N PHE A 300 12.19 6.07 9.31
CA PHE A 300 12.88 4.78 9.22
C PHE A 300 12.09 3.65 9.89
N LEU A 301 11.64 3.85 11.13
CA LEU A 301 10.86 2.84 11.85
C LEU A 301 9.52 2.53 11.16
N GLN A 302 8.84 3.56 10.64
CA GLN A 302 7.61 3.37 9.87
C GLN A 302 7.87 2.58 8.59
N SER A 303 8.94 2.88 7.83
CA SER A 303 9.33 2.13 6.64
C SER A 303 9.56 0.66 6.93
N VAL A 304 10.22 0.33 8.05
CA VAL A 304 10.45 -1.07 8.47
C VAL A 304 9.12 -1.77 8.75
N ILE A 305 8.21 -1.13 9.48
CA ILE A 305 6.89 -1.71 9.81
C ILE A 305 6.08 -1.91 8.54
N ALA A 306 5.99 -0.89 7.69
CA ALA A 306 5.22 -0.94 6.46
C ALA A 306 5.75 -2.02 5.51
N LEU A 307 7.07 -2.13 5.34
CA LEU A 307 7.70 -3.16 4.52
C LEU A 307 7.29 -4.58 4.96
N HIS A 308 7.16 -4.85 6.26
CA HIS A 308 6.71 -6.17 6.72
C HIS A 308 5.23 -6.42 6.46
N ILE A 309 4.39 -5.39 6.57
CA ILE A 309 2.95 -5.48 6.26
C ILE A 309 2.76 -5.81 4.77
N PHE A 310 3.42 -5.07 3.88
CA PHE A 310 3.29 -5.27 2.43
C PHE A 310 4.01 -6.53 1.91
N ALA A 311 5.03 -7.03 2.63
CA ALA A 311 5.66 -8.33 2.32
C ALA A 311 4.84 -9.54 2.83
N SER A 312 3.88 -9.35 3.73
CA SER A 312 3.12 -10.46 4.33
C SER A 312 2.40 -11.37 3.32
N PRO A 313 1.75 -10.86 2.25
CA PRO A 313 1.07 -11.74 1.27
C PRO A 313 2.08 -12.55 0.43
N ALA A 314 3.30 -12.04 0.29
CA ALA A 314 4.38 -12.76 -0.36
C ALA A 314 4.92 -13.88 0.52
N TYR A 315 5.08 -13.63 1.81
CA TYR A 315 5.49 -14.65 2.78
C TYR A 315 4.44 -15.75 2.92
N GLU A 316 3.15 -15.41 3.00
CA GLU A 316 2.06 -16.39 3.06
C GLU A 316 2.07 -17.31 1.82
N TYR A 317 2.31 -16.74 0.64
CA TYR A 317 2.39 -17.53 -0.59
C TYR A 317 3.60 -18.47 -0.64
N LEU A 318 4.77 -18.03 -0.19
CA LEU A 318 5.93 -18.90 -0.07
C LEU A 318 5.63 -20.04 0.93
N ASP A 319 5.08 -19.72 2.09
CA ASP A 319 4.77 -20.72 3.13
C ASP A 319 3.73 -21.75 2.65
N THR A 320 2.70 -21.33 1.91
CA THR A 320 1.67 -22.23 1.34
C THR A 320 2.18 -23.06 0.17
N LYS A 321 2.96 -22.48 -0.75
CA LYS A 321 3.53 -23.20 -1.90
C LYS A 321 4.54 -24.26 -1.49
N PHE A 322 5.37 -23.97 -0.49
CA PHE A 322 6.35 -24.91 0.04
C PHE A 322 5.78 -25.83 1.14
N GLY A 323 4.47 -25.76 1.39
CA GLY A 323 3.72 -26.75 2.16
C GLY A 323 4.13 -26.85 3.63
N ILE A 324 4.48 -25.73 4.26
CA ILE A 324 4.90 -25.75 5.68
C ILE A 324 3.67 -25.89 6.57
N THR A 325 3.33 -27.13 6.89
CA THR A 325 2.26 -27.48 7.83
C THR A 325 2.87 -27.94 9.16
N GLY A 326 2.26 -27.51 10.28
CA GLY A 326 2.67 -27.87 11.65
C GLY A 326 3.21 -26.71 12.49
N SER A 327 3.71 -27.02 13.70
CA SER A 327 4.15 -26.01 14.68
C SER A 327 5.15 -24.99 14.10
N ALA A 328 4.86 -23.71 14.34
CA ALA A 328 5.68 -22.57 13.92
C ALA A 328 7.12 -22.63 14.46
N LEU A 329 7.33 -23.33 15.58
CA LEU A 329 8.60 -23.39 16.31
C LEU A 329 9.51 -24.57 15.92
N LYS A 330 9.10 -25.43 14.98
CA LYS A 330 10.00 -26.48 14.48
C LYS A 330 11.24 -25.84 13.84
N LEU A 331 12.44 -26.28 14.23
CA LEU A 331 13.72 -25.73 13.72
C LEU A 331 13.78 -25.68 12.19
N LYS A 332 13.25 -26.70 11.50
CA LYS A 332 13.14 -26.72 10.03
C LYS A 332 12.24 -25.60 9.47
N ASN A 333 11.13 -25.31 10.14
CA ASN A 333 10.18 -24.25 9.76
C ASN A 333 10.77 -22.87 10.03
N ILE A 334 11.47 -22.71 11.17
CA ILE A 334 12.21 -21.48 11.49
C ILE A 334 13.33 -21.24 10.46
N ALA A 335 14.14 -22.24 10.17
CA ALA A 335 15.23 -22.14 9.20
C ALA A 335 14.73 -21.78 7.80
N PHE A 336 13.66 -22.43 7.34
CA PHE A 336 13.03 -22.07 6.07
C PHE A 336 12.52 -20.63 6.07
N ARG A 337 11.82 -20.21 7.13
CA ARG A 337 11.28 -18.84 7.24
C ARG A 337 12.39 -17.78 7.23
N ILE A 338 13.48 -18.01 7.95
CA ILE A 338 14.65 -17.12 7.95
C ILE A 338 15.25 -17.07 6.54
N LEU A 339 15.39 -18.22 5.87
CA LEU A 339 15.98 -18.27 4.53
C LEU A 339 15.08 -17.63 3.47
N ALA A 340 13.79 -17.91 3.48
CA ALA A 340 12.82 -17.37 2.52
C ALA A 340 12.57 -15.86 2.71
N ARG A 341 12.45 -15.41 3.96
CA ARG A 341 12.28 -13.97 4.26
C ARG A 341 13.59 -13.21 4.08
N GLY A 342 14.71 -13.80 4.50
CA GLY A 342 16.05 -13.25 4.31
C GLY A 342 16.42 -13.12 2.84
N SER A 343 16.11 -14.11 2.00
CA SER A 343 16.35 -14.01 0.55
C SER A 343 15.47 -12.94 -0.10
N TYR A 344 14.18 -12.89 0.25
CA TYR A 344 13.27 -11.84 -0.23
C TYR A 344 13.78 -10.43 0.12
N LEU A 345 14.18 -10.21 1.38
CA LEU A 345 14.71 -8.92 1.83
C LEU A 345 16.06 -8.60 1.18
N THR A 346 16.94 -9.59 1.04
CA THR A 346 18.25 -9.39 0.41
C THR A 346 18.11 -8.99 -1.05
N ILE A 347 17.24 -9.68 -1.81
CA ILE A 347 16.94 -9.34 -3.21
C ILE A 347 16.31 -7.96 -3.30
N SER A 348 15.32 -7.65 -2.47
CA SER A 348 14.64 -6.35 -2.46
C SER A 348 15.63 -5.22 -2.15
N THR A 349 16.57 -5.45 -1.22
CA THR A 349 17.60 -4.48 -0.85
C THR A 349 18.62 -4.30 -1.98
N LEU A 350 19.02 -5.39 -2.64
CA LEU A 350 19.92 -5.32 -3.80
C LEU A 350 19.29 -4.52 -4.94
N VAL A 351 18.03 -4.77 -5.26
CA VAL A 351 17.30 -4.02 -6.28
C VAL A 351 17.13 -2.55 -5.87
N SER A 352 16.78 -2.29 -4.61
CA SER A 352 16.70 -0.93 -4.06
C SER A 352 18.04 -0.18 -4.13
N ALA A 353 19.17 -0.87 -4.02
CA ALA A 353 20.50 -0.27 -4.15
C ALA A 353 20.89 0.01 -5.61
N MET A 354 20.27 -0.68 -6.57
CA MET A 354 20.51 -0.51 -8.00
C MET A 354 19.63 0.58 -8.63
N LEU A 355 18.51 0.93 -8.01
CA LEU A 355 17.57 1.94 -8.51
C LEU A 355 17.91 3.32 -7.94
N PRO A 356 18.19 4.33 -8.79
CA PRO A 356 18.37 5.69 -8.33
C PRO A 356 17.02 6.39 -8.13
N PHE A 357 16.99 7.29 -7.15
CA PHE A 357 15.97 8.30 -6.81
C PHE A 357 14.51 7.85 -6.55
N LEU A 358 13.90 8.48 -5.55
CA LEU A 358 12.57 8.15 -5.06
C LEU A 358 11.45 8.55 -6.03
N GLY A 359 11.60 9.69 -6.71
CA GLY A 359 10.55 10.24 -7.58
C GLY A 359 10.27 9.37 -8.81
N ASP A 360 11.33 8.96 -9.49
CA ASP A 360 11.23 8.12 -10.70
C ASP A 360 10.76 6.71 -10.34
N PHE A 361 11.09 6.25 -9.14
CA PHE A 361 10.58 4.99 -8.62
C PHE A 361 9.07 5.02 -8.33
N GLU A 362 8.57 6.12 -7.75
CA GLU A 362 7.12 6.31 -7.52
C GLU A 362 6.35 6.34 -8.85
N SER A 363 6.88 7.04 -9.86
CA SER A 363 6.21 7.17 -11.17
C SER A 363 6.20 5.84 -11.90
N LEU A 364 7.34 5.14 -11.92
CA LEU A 364 7.47 3.82 -12.52
C LEU A 364 6.54 2.80 -11.86
N THR A 365 6.43 2.84 -10.53
CA THR A 365 5.50 1.96 -9.80
C THR A 365 4.05 2.29 -10.13
N GLY A 366 3.72 3.59 -10.25
CA GLY A 366 2.43 4.06 -10.74
C GLY A 366 2.11 3.53 -12.15
N ALA A 367 3.06 3.69 -13.07
CA ALA A 367 3.01 3.30 -14.48
C ALA A 367 2.78 1.79 -14.68
N LEU A 368 3.65 0.97 -14.08
CA LEU A 368 3.71 -0.48 -14.32
C LEU A 368 2.69 -1.27 -13.52
N SER A 369 2.33 -0.80 -12.32
CA SER A 369 1.58 -1.63 -11.38
C SER A 369 0.26 -1.00 -10.97
N THR A 370 0.23 0.29 -10.64
CA THR A 370 -0.96 0.93 -10.08
C THR A 370 -2.02 1.15 -11.17
N PHE A 371 -1.65 1.68 -12.35
CA PHE A 371 -2.61 1.84 -13.45
C PHE A 371 -3.23 0.50 -13.90
N PRO A 372 -2.45 -0.55 -14.21
CA PRO A 372 -3.04 -1.82 -14.65
C PRO A 372 -3.89 -2.49 -13.58
N LEU A 373 -3.43 -2.53 -12.34
CA LEU A 373 -4.10 -3.26 -11.26
C LEU A 373 -5.33 -2.52 -10.72
N THR A 374 -5.20 -1.21 -10.45
CA THR A 374 -6.21 -0.42 -9.74
C THR A 374 -7.24 0.18 -10.68
N PHE A 375 -6.85 0.64 -11.87
CA PHE A 375 -7.75 1.40 -12.75
C PHE A 375 -8.22 0.58 -13.94
N ILE A 376 -7.31 -0.09 -14.64
CA ILE A 376 -7.65 -0.87 -15.83
C ILE A 376 -8.40 -2.13 -15.41
N LEU A 377 -7.80 -2.96 -14.56
CA LEU A 377 -8.36 -4.25 -14.18
C LEU A 377 -9.66 -4.07 -13.39
N ALA A 378 -9.73 -3.14 -12.43
CA ALA A 378 -10.96 -2.91 -11.66
C ALA A 378 -12.15 -2.48 -12.54
N ASN A 379 -11.94 -1.55 -13.47
CA ASN A 379 -13.02 -1.08 -14.37
C ASN A 379 -13.44 -2.18 -15.35
N HIS A 380 -12.47 -2.87 -15.95
CA HIS A 380 -12.75 -3.94 -16.91
C HIS A 380 -13.47 -5.12 -16.24
N MET A 381 -13.00 -5.54 -15.07
CA MET A 381 -13.59 -6.61 -14.28
C MET A 381 -15.03 -6.28 -13.85
N PHE A 382 -15.29 -5.04 -13.44
CA PHE A 382 -16.64 -4.60 -13.09
C PHE A 382 -17.58 -4.62 -14.30
N LEU A 383 -17.09 -4.19 -15.46
CA LEU A 383 -17.85 -4.21 -16.70
C LEU A 383 -18.23 -5.64 -17.10
N VAL A 384 -17.30 -6.59 -17.02
CA VAL A 384 -17.57 -7.99 -17.40
C VAL A 384 -18.49 -8.67 -16.40
N ALA A 385 -18.24 -8.49 -15.09
CA ALA A 385 -19.08 -9.05 -14.03
C ALA A 385 -20.54 -8.56 -14.09
N LYS A 386 -20.77 -7.28 -14.39
CA LYS A 386 -22.11 -6.67 -14.34
C LYS A 386 -22.67 -6.29 -15.72
N LYS A 387 -22.10 -6.82 -16.81
CA LYS A 387 -22.48 -6.47 -18.20
C LYS A 387 -23.98 -6.42 -18.43
N ASN A 388 -24.71 -7.44 -17.98
CA ASN A 388 -26.16 -7.57 -18.20
C ASN A 388 -27.01 -6.61 -17.34
N LYS A 389 -26.43 -5.98 -16.32
CA LYS A 389 -27.11 -5.05 -15.40
C LYS A 389 -26.77 -3.58 -15.67
N LEU A 390 -25.79 -3.30 -16.54
CA LEU A 390 -25.30 -1.94 -16.82
C LEU A 390 -25.93 -1.36 -18.09
N SER A 391 -26.27 -0.07 -18.05
CA SER A 391 -26.71 0.68 -19.23
C SER A 391 -25.58 0.82 -20.26
N SER A 392 -25.92 0.98 -21.54
CA SER A 392 -24.96 1.20 -22.63
C SER A 392 -24.02 2.39 -22.36
N LEU A 393 -24.54 3.47 -21.74
CA LEU A 393 -23.72 4.62 -21.36
C LEU A 393 -22.70 4.29 -20.26
N GLN A 394 -23.08 3.47 -19.28
CA GLN A 394 -22.17 3.04 -18.21
C GLN A 394 -21.10 2.09 -18.74
N GLN A 395 -21.45 1.21 -19.68
CA GLN A 395 -20.48 0.36 -20.35
C GLN A 395 -19.46 1.18 -21.14
N SER A 396 -19.91 2.20 -21.88
CA SER A 396 -19.02 3.13 -22.59
C SER A 396 -18.11 3.90 -21.64
N TRP A 397 -18.61 4.34 -20.49
CA TRP A 397 -17.81 5.01 -19.45
C TRP A 397 -16.67 4.13 -18.91
N HIS A 398 -16.95 2.87 -18.57
CA HIS A 398 -15.91 1.96 -18.10
C HIS A 398 -14.89 1.64 -19.20
N TRP A 399 -15.31 1.47 -20.45
CA TRP A 399 -14.40 1.28 -21.58
C TRP A 399 -13.52 2.51 -21.84
N LEU A 400 -14.08 3.73 -21.70
CA LEU A 400 -13.31 4.96 -21.80
C LEU A 400 -12.24 5.02 -20.71
N ASN A 401 -12.59 4.74 -19.45
CA ASN A 401 -11.62 4.69 -18.35
C ASN A 401 -10.51 3.66 -18.63
N VAL A 402 -10.86 2.46 -19.08
CA VAL A 402 -9.89 1.42 -19.44
C VAL A 402 -8.94 1.92 -20.54
N GLY A 403 -9.45 2.52 -21.61
CA GLY A 403 -8.63 3.05 -22.70
C GLY A 403 -7.74 4.23 -22.27
N PHE A 404 -8.29 5.15 -21.48
CA PHE A 404 -7.57 6.32 -20.96
C PHE A 404 -6.41 5.90 -20.04
N PHE A 405 -6.67 5.03 -19.05
CA PHE A 405 -5.63 4.58 -18.13
C PHE A 405 -4.61 3.65 -18.79
N ALA A 406 -5.00 2.88 -19.82
CA ALA A 406 -4.05 2.12 -20.63
C ALA A 406 -3.09 3.04 -21.38
N LEU A 407 -3.61 4.09 -22.03
CA LEU A 407 -2.77 5.07 -22.71
C LEU A 407 -1.83 5.78 -21.73
N MET A 408 -2.34 6.18 -20.57
CA MET A 408 -1.54 6.83 -19.52
C MET A 408 -0.46 5.90 -18.96
N SER A 409 -0.76 4.62 -18.75
CA SER A 409 0.21 3.62 -18.27
C SER A 409 1.36 3.43 -19.27
N VAL A 410 1.04 3.29 -20.56
CA VAL A 410 2.06 3.18 -21.62
C VAL A 410 2.87 4.48 -21.73
N ALA A 411 2.21 5.63 -21.74
CA ALA A 411 2.88 6.92 -21.79
C ALA A 411 3.83 7.10 -20.61
N ALA A 412 3.39 6.81 -19.39
CA ALA A 412 4.21 6.93 -18.19
C ALA A 412 5.42 5.97 -18.20
N THR A 413 5.24 4.75 -18.71
CA THR A 413 6.34 3.78 -18.77
C THR A 413 7.44 4.26 -19.74
N VAL A 414 7.04 4.83 -20.88
CA VAL A 414 7.99 5.40 -21.86
C VAL A 414 8.71 6.62 -21.29
N THR A 415 8.01 7.49 -20.54
CA THR A 415 8.65 8.67 -19.94
C THR A 415 9.66 8.29 -18.86
N ASP A 416 9.35 7.28 -18.05
CA ASP A 416 10.23 6.84 -16.96
C ASP A 416 11.49 6.13 -17.51
N GLU A 417 11.39 5.41 -18.63
CA GLU A 417 12.56 4.82 -19.31
C GLU A 417 13.53 5.89 -19.84
N ASP A 418 13.00 6.93 -20.49
CA ASP A 418 13.82 8.01 -21.07
C ASP A 418 14.50 8.88 -19.98
N GLU A 419 13.80 9.20 -18.88
CA GLU A 419 14.37 9.95 -17.76
C GLU A 419 15.40 9.11 -16.97
N GLY A 420 15.13 7.82 -16.74
CA GLY A 420 16.06 6.93 -16.04
C GLY A 420 17.38 6.72 -16.78
N VAL A 421 17.37 6.65 -18.12
CA VAL A 421 18.61 6.57 -18.92
C VAL A 421 19.43 7.85 -18.80
N ALA A 422 18.78 9.02 -18.82
CA ALA A 422 19.46 10.31 -18.69
C ALA A 422 20.14 10.47 -17.32
N ASP A 423 19.47 10.05 -16.23
CA ASP A 423 20.02 10.16 -14.87
C ASP A 423 21.17 9.19 -14.58
N ILE A 424 21.15 8.00 -15.19
CA ILE A 424 22.29 7.06 -15.14
C ILE A 424 23.51 7.64 -15.86
N GLU A 425 23.31 8.30 -17.00
CA GLU A 425 24.39 8.94 -17.75
C GLU A 425 25.01 10.12 -16.97
N ILE A 426 24.17 10.94 -16.33
CA ILE A 426 24.62 12.05 -15.46
C ILE A 426 25.38 11.51 -14.23
N THR A 427 24.84 10.49 -13.55
CA THR A 427 25.49 9.89 -12.37
C THR A 427 26.86 9.31 -12.71
N ASN A 428 26.96 8.57 -13.82
CA ASN A 428 28.24 8.04 -14.29
C ASN A 428 29.23 9.15 -14.64
N SER A 429 28.77 10.26 -15.23
CA SER A 429 29.63 11.41 -15.54
C SER A 429 30.15 12.13 -14.29
N GLY A 430 29.34 12.22 -13.23
CA GLY A 430 29.72 12.78 -11.93
C GLY A 430 30.73 11.90 -11.20
N LEU A 431 30.48 10.59 -11.18
CA LEU A 431 31.36 9.60 -10.56
C LEU A 431 32.73 9.55 -11.27
N LEU A 432 32.76 9.67 -12.61
CA LEU A 432 34.00 9.82 -13.37
C LEU A 432 34.73 11.14 -13.08
N ARG A 433 34.02 12.24 -12.87
CA ARG A 433 34.62 13.52 -12.46
C ARG A 433 35.24 13.44 -11.06
N ASP A 434 34.58 12.81 -10.11
CA ASP A 434 35.10 12.65 -8.74
C ASP A 434 36.30 11.71 -8.72
N VAL A 435 36.31 10.64 -9.53
CA VAL A 435 37.48 9.77 -9.73
C VAL A 435 38.64 10.53 -10.38
N HIS A 436 38.37 11.45 -11.30
CA HIS A 436 39.39 12.34 -11.88
C HIS A 436 39.88 13.42 -10.92
N ALA A 437 39.06 13.87 -9.97
CA ALA A 437 39.44 14.85 -8.94
C ALA A 437 40.25 14.23 -7.79
N LEU A 438 40.12 12.92 -7.59
CA LEU A 438 40.89 12.14 -6.61
C LEU A 438 42.25 11.65 -7.15
N ARG A 439 42.55 11.87 -8.43
CA ARG A 439 43.79 11.46 -9.11
C ARG A 439 44.63 12.66 -9.46
#